data_AF-A0AA51YIU2-F1
#
_entry.id   AF-A0AA51YIU2-F1
#
_cell.length_a   1.000
_cell.length_b   1.000
_cell.length_c   1.000
_cell.angle_alpha   90.00
_cell.angle_beta   90.00
_cell.angle_gamma   90.00
#
_symmetry.space_group_name_H-M   'P 1'
#
loop_
_entity.id
_entity.type
_entity.pdbx_description
1 polymer ?
#
loop_
_entity_poly.entity_id
_entity_poly.type
_entity_poly.pdbx_seq_one_letter_code
_entity_poly.pdbx_strand_id
1 'polypeptide(L)'
;MGKLEKYIKISYTLALAFIMAGIVLVAMFNDYQQIGISLINIGAIILFVTFIRAKRYRSGPVKDERTIKIGAYGLSYSWLITFILISLLFWVEEFELAQISVKQVLAILMITMIITAKGIQWYLFRKGDVE
;
A
#
# COMPACT_ATOMS: atom_id res chain seq x y z
N MET A 1 -4.20 -23.31 -16.46
CA MET A 1 -4.65 -23.08 -15.07
C MET A 1 -3.67 -23.60 -14.01
N GLY A 2 -3.15 -24.84 -14.08
CA GLY A 2 -2.31 -25.41 -13.00
C GLY A 2 -0.97 -24.74 -12.67
N LYS A 3 -0.32 -24.04 -13.61
CA LYS A 3 0.98 -23.36 -13.34
C LYS A 3 0.82 -22.18 -12.36
N LEU A 4 -0.24 -21.38 -12.48
CA LEU A 4 -0.42 -20.18 -11.65
C LEU A 4 -0.84 -20.51 -10.21
N GLU A 5 -1.71 -21.50 -10.03
CA GLU A 5 -2.05 -22.01 -8.69
C GLU A 5 -0.83 -22.58 -7.98
N LYS A 6 0.06 -23.26 -8.72
CA LYS A 6 1.34 -23.72 -8.19
C LYS A 6 2.20 -22.56 -7.70
N TYR A 7 2.31 -21.47 -8.47
CA TYR A 7 3.04 -20.28 -8.03
C TYR A 7 2.43 -19.62 -6.79
N ILE A 8 1.09 -19.47 -6.74
CA ILE A 8 0.40 -18.90 -5.57
C ILE A 8 0.67 -19.74 -4.31
N LYS A 9 0.57 -21.08 -4.42
CA LYS A 9 0.88 -21.98 -3.30
C LYS A 9 2.33 -21.84 -2.84
N ILE A 10 3.29 -21.84 -3.77
CA ILE A 10 4.71 -21.65 -3.45
C ILE A 10 4.94 -20.31 -2.75
N SER A 11 4.33 -19.23 -3.23
CA SER A 11 4.48 -17.90 -2.61
C SER A 11 3.90 -17.84 -1.21
N TYR A 12 2.77 -18.50 -0.92
CA TYR A 12 2.25 -18.62 0.44
C TYR A 12 3.16 -19.43 1.35
N THR A 13 3.68 -20.57 0.87
CA THR A 13 4.62 -21.38 1.64
C THR A 13 5.89 -20.60 1.97
N LEU A 14 6.44 -19.86 1.00
CA LEU A 14 7.62 -19.01 1.19
C LEU A 14 7.35 -17.88 2.20
N ALA A 15 6.20 -17.22 2.10
CA ALA A 15 5.81 -16.17 3.03
C ALA A 15 5.71 -16.68 4.47
N LEU A 16 5.05 -17.83 4.68
CA LEU A 16 4.95 -18.47 5.98
C LEU A 16 6.33 -18.89 6.51
N ALA A 17 7.20 -19.42 5.65
CA ALA A 17 8.56 -19.78 6.04
C ALA A 17 9.36 -18.57 6.54
N PHE A 18 9.28 -17.43 5.86
CA PHE A 18 9.95 -16.20 6.32
C PHE A 18 9.37 -15.65 7.62
N ILE A 19 8.05 -15.66 7.79
CA ILE A 19 7.42 -15.22 9.04
C ILE A 19 7.86 -16.11 10.20
N MET A 20 7.80 -17.44 10.02
CA MET A 20 8.20 -18.39 11.04
C MET A 20 9.69 -18.27 11.40
N ALA A 21 10.57 -18.19 10.39
CA ALA A 21 12.00 -17.99 10.61
C ALA A 21 12.29 -16.67 11.36
N GLY A 22 11.59 -15.59 10.98
CA GLY A 22 11.73 -14.30 11.65
C GLY A 22 11.24 -14.33 13.10
N ILE A 23 10.12 -15.00 13.39
CA ILE A 23 9.62 -15.20 14.76
C ILE A 23 10.63 -15.97 15.60
N VAL A 24 11.20 -17.06 15.09
CA VAL A 24 12.21 -17.85 15.80
C VAL A 24 13.45 -17.00 16.11
N LEU A 25 13.94 -16.22 15.14
CA LEU A 25 15.07 -15.32 15.37
C LEU A 25 14.79 -14.30 16.46
N VAL A 26 13.62 -13.63 16.41
CA VAL A 26 13.25 -12.64 17.44
C VAL A 26 13.08 -13.29 18.82
N ALA A 27 12.49 -14.48 18.89
CA ALA A 27 12.15 -15.14 20.15
C ALA A 27 13.35 -15.82 20.82
N MET A 28 14.30 -16.34 20.05
CA MET A 28 15.40 -17.15 20.59
C MET A 28 16.77 -16.45 20.54
N PHE A 29 16.94 -15.41 19.71
CA PHE A 29 18.23 -14.77 19.50
C PHE A 29 18.15 -13.23 19.47
N ASN A 30 18.39 -12.62 20.63
CA ASN A 30 18.34 -11.15 20.78
C ASN A 30 19.29 -10.40 19.82
N ASP A 31 20.47 -10.97 19.53
CA ASP A 31 21.46 -10.36 18.62
C ASP A 31 20.95 -10.25 17.17
N TYR A 32 19.98 -11.08 16.80
CA TYR A 32 19.40 -11.12 15.45
C TYR A 32 18.00 -10.51 15.37
N GLN A 33 17.57 -9.76 16.38
CA GLN A 33 16.22 -9.20 16.46
C GLN A 33 15.87 -8.35 15.23
N GLN A 34 16.79 -7.50 14.75
CA GLN A 34 16.54 -6.66 13.58
C GLN A 34 16.38 -7.47 12.28
N ILE A 35 17.16 -8.54 12.12
CA ILE A 35 17.05 -9.47 10.99
C ILE A 35 15.73 -10.24 11.08
N GLY A 36 15.36 -10.70 12.27
CA GLY A 36 14.09 -11.39 12.50
C GLY A 36 12.87 -10.52 12.17
N ILE A 37 12.86 -9.26 12.62
CA ILE A 37 11.83 -8.27 12.27
C ILE A 37 11.77 -8.04 10.75
N SER A 38 12.93 -7.96 10.09
CA SER A 38 12.99 -7.78 8.64
C SER A 38 12.38 -8.97 7.88
N LEU A 39 12.65 -10.20 8.31
CA LEU A 39 12.07 -11.42 7.73
C LEU A 39 10.54 -11.48 7.91
N ILE A 40 10.04 -11.10 9.09
CA ILE A 40 8.59 -11.02 9.34
C ILE A 40 7.94 -10.02 8.38
N ASN A 41 8.54 -8.83 8.20
CA ASN A 41 8.01 -7.81 7.29
C ASN A 41 8.01 -8.28 5.83
N ILE A 42 9.10 -8.90 5.36
CA ILE A 42 9.19 -9.45 3.99
C ILE A 42 8.12 -10.52 3.78
N GLY A 43 8.00 -11.46 4.70
CA GLY A 43 6.98 -12.51 4.64
C GLY A 43 5.56 -11.95 4.63
N ALA A 44 5.26 -10.96 5.46
CA ALA A 44 3.97 -10.28 5.50
C ALA A 44 3.64 -9.58 4.15
N ILE A 45 4.61 -8.91 3.54
CA ILE A 45 4.46 -8.27 2.23
C ILE A 45 4.15 -9.33 1.15
N ILE A 46 4.91 -10.42 1.11
CA ILE A 46 4.69 -11.51 0.13
C ILE A 46 3.31 -12.12 0.32
N LEU A 47 2.90 -12.38 1.56
CA LEU A 47 1.58 -12.92 1.90
C LEU A 47 0.46 -12.00 1.40
N PHE A 48 0.55 -10.71 1.71
CA PHE A 48 -0.43 -9.71 1.30
C PHE A 48 -0.54 -9.56 -0.22
N VAL A 49 0.60 -9.48 -0.92
CA VAL A 49 0.62 -9.38 -2.39
C VAL A 49 0.06 -10.65 -3.04
N THR A 50 0.43 -11.82 -2.52
CA THR A 50 -0.07 -13.12 -3.02
C THR A 50 -1.57 -13.22 -2.83
N PHE A 51 -2.08 -12.77 -1.68
CA PHE A 51 -3.51 -12.70 -1.40
C PHE A 51 -4.27 -11.82 -2.39
N ILE A 52 -3.76 -10.61 -2.67
CA ILE A 52 -4.36 -9.71 -3.66
C ILE A 52 -4.35 -10.35 -5.06
N ARG A 53 -3.24 -10.98 -5.47
CA ARG A 53 -3.13 -11.64 -6.77
C ARG A 53 -4.09 -12.82 -6.89
N ALA A 54 -4.18 -13.66 -5.86
CA ALA A 54 -5.11 -14.78 -5.83
C ALA A 54 -6.57 -14.30 -5.90
N LYS A 55 -6.92 -13.25 -5.15
CA LYS A 55 -8.25 -12.62 -5.19
C LYS A 55 -8.58 -12.09 -6.58
N ARG A 56 -7.68 -11.30 -7.19
CA ARG A 56 -7.87 -10.74 -8.53
C ARG A 56 -7.99 -11.82 -9.61
N TYR A 57 -7.22 -12.90 -9.51
CA TYR A 57 -7.28 -14.00 -10.48
C TYR A 57 -8.62 -14.73 -10.45
N ARG A 58 -9.18 -14.96 -9.26
CA ARG A 58 -10.50 -15.58 -9.08
C ARG A 58 -11.64 -14.73 -9.64
N SER A 59 -11.43 -13.42 -9.81
CA SER A 59 -12.42 -12.46 -10.33
C SER A 59 -12.48 -12.35 -11.86
N GLY A 60 -11.62 -13.07 -12.60
CA GLY A 60 -11.54 -13.00 -14.07
C GLY A 60 -10.94 -11.69 -14.62
N PRO A 61 -10.63 -11.60 -15.93
CA PRO A 61 -10.46 -10.31 -16.61
C PRO A 61 -11.86 -9.68 -16.69
N VAL A 62 -12.07 -8.39 -16.44
CA VAL A 62 -11.68 -7.30 -17.33
C VAL A 62 -11.53 -6.04 -16.47
N LYS A 63 -10.37 -5.37 -16.56
CA LYS A 63 -10.33 -3.94 -16.21
C LYS A 63 -11.17 -3.24 -17.27
N ASP A 64 -12.42 -3.01 -16.94
CA ASP A 64 -13.31 -2.17 -17.74
C ASP A 64 -12.64 -0.80 -17.93
N GLU A 65 -12.83 -0.16 -19.09
CA GLU A 65 -12.35 1.20 -19.36
C GLU A 65 -12.76 2.14 -18.23
N ARG A 66 -13.97 1.95 -17.69
CA ARG A 66 -14.46 2.66 -16.51
C ARG A 66 -13.58 2.50 -15.27
N THR A 67 -13.07 1.30 -14.99
CA THR A 67 -12.17 1.07 -13.84
C THR A 67 -10.83 1.76 -14.04
N ILE A 68 -10.34 1.83 -15.29
CA ILE A 68 -9.11 2.55 -15.63
C ILE A 68 -9.32 4.04 -15.44
N LYS A 69 -10.41 4.61 -15.97
CA LYS A 69 -10.79 6.02 -15.78
C LYS A 69 -10.90 6.39 -14.31
N ILE A 70 -11.66 5.64 -13.51
CA ILE A 70 -11.80 5.87 -12.06
C ILE A 70 -10.44 5.82 -11.36
N GLY A 71 -9.59 4.88 -11.74
CA GLY A 71 -8.23 4.76 -11.22
C GLY A 71 -7.40 6.02 -11.49
N ALA A 72 -7.43 6.51 -12.72
CA ALA A 72 -6.73 7.71 -13.15
C ALA A 72 -7.28 8.97 -12.46
N TYR A 73 -8.60 9.20 -12.50
CA TYR A 73 -9.22 10.36 -11.84
C TYR A 73 -8.94 10.38 -10.34
N GLY A 74 -9.06 9.24 -9.65
CA GLY A 74 -8.76 9.18 -8.22
C GLY A 74 -7.32 9.54 -7.88
N LEU A 75 -6.36 9.15 -8.73
CA LEU A 75 -4.96 9.56 -8.58
C LEU A 75 -4.76 11.05 -8.88
N SER A 76 -5.37 11.57 -9.95
CA SER A 76 -5.27 12.98 -10.33
C SER A 76 -5.82 13.91 -9.26
N TYR A 77 -7.01 13.63 -8.72
CA TYR A 77 -7.58 14.43 -7.63
C TYR A 77 -6.79 14.30 -6.33
N SER A 78 -6.24 13.12 -6.02
CA SER A 78 -5.35 12.94 -4.88
C SER A 78 -4.10 13.82 -4.98
N TRP A 79 -3.54 13.95 -6.19
CA TRP A 79 -2.43 14.87 -6.44
C TRP A 79 -2.81 16.34 -6.18
N LEU A 80 -3.98 16.78 -6.65
CA LEU A 80 -4.46 18.14 -6.37
C LEU A 80 -4.60 18.42 -4.87
N ILE A 81 -5.18 17.48 -4.11
CA ILE A 81 -5.27 17.59 -2.65
C ILE A 81 -3.87 17.64 -2.02
N THR A 82 -2.94 16.85 -2.53
CA THR A 82 -1.56 16.82 -2.03
C THR A 82 -0.84 18.14 -2.29
N PHE A 83 -1.06 18.78 -3.45
CA PHE A 83 -0.50 20.11 -3.70
C PHE A 83 -1.05 21.16 -2.73
N ILE A 84 -2.36 21.15 -2.48
CA ILE A 84 -2.97 22.04 -1.48
C ILE A 84 -2.33 21.80 -0.10
N LEU A 85 -2.15 20.53 0.29
CA LEU A 85 -1.52 20.19 1.56
C LEU A 85 -0.06 20.65 1.63
N ILE A 86 0.72 20.49 0.56
CA ILE A 86 2.10 21.00 0.49
C ILE A 86 2.13 22.51 0.67
N SER A 87 1.21 23.25 0.02
CA SER A 87 1.10 24.70 0.20
C SER A 87 0.76 25.08 1.65
N LEU A 88 -0.12 24.34 2.32
CA LEU A 88 -0.44 24.56 3.73
C LEU A 88 0.76 24.26 4.64
N LEU A 89 1.47 23.15 4.40
CA LEU A 89 2.67 22.81 5.17
C LEU A 89 3.79 23.84 4.97
N PHE A 90 3.93 24.38 3.76
CA PHE A 90 4.86 25.48 3.49
C PHE A 90 4.56 26.70 4.38
N TRP A 91 3.29 27.08 4.53
CA TRP A 91 2.91 28.21 5.38
C TRP A 91 3.12 27.91 6.86
N VAL A 92 2.86 26.67 7.30
CA VAL A 92 3.13 26.25 8.68
C VAL A 92 4.61 26.40 9.03
N GLU A 93 5.50 26.03 8.11
CA GLU A 93 6.94 26.20 8.27
C GLU A 93 7.35 27.68 8.21
N GLU A 94 6.86 28.43 7.21
CA GLU A 94 7.22 29.85 7.01
C GLU A 94 6.81 30.75 8.19
N PHE A 95 5.65 30.50 8.79
CA PHE A 95 5.18 31.23 9.97
C PHE A 95 5.67 30.61 11.29
N GLU A 96 6.56 29.61 11.22
CA GLU A 96 7.11 28.88 12.36
C GLU A 96 6.03 28.35 13.34
N LEU A 97 4.85 28.00 12.82
CA LEU A 97 3.70 27.58 13.65
C LEU A 97 3.91 26.22 14.30
N ALA A 98 4.73 25.36 13.67
CA ALA A 98 5.11 24.06 14.19
C ALA A 98 6.43 23.58 13.59
N GLN A 99 7.28 22.95 14.40
CA GLN A 99 8.51 22.30 13.92
C GLN A 99 8.18 20.87 13.45
N ILE A 100 8.12 20.67 12.13
CA ILE A 100 7.81 19.38 11.53
C ILE A 100 9.04 18.82 10.83
N SER A 101 9.51 17.66 11.26
CA SER A 101 10.64 17.01 10.59
C SER A 101 10.30 16.56 9.17
N VAL A 102 11.31 16.53 8.28
CA VAL A 102 11.16 16.00 6.90
C VAL A 102 10.54 14.61 6.90
N LYS A 103 10.91 13.74 7.85
CA LYS A 103 10.34 12.40 7.98
C LYS A 103 8.83 12.43 8.25
N GLN A 104 8.37 13.35 9.09
CA GLN A 104 6.95 13.54 9.38
C GLN A 104 6.21 14.10 8.17
N VAL A 105 6.78 15.09 7.47
CA VAL A 105 6.20 15.61 6.21
C VAL A 105 6.02 14.50 5.20
N LEU A 106 7.05 13.69 4.94
CA LEU A 106 6.97 12.56 4.01
C LEU A 106 5.88 11.55 4.42
N ALA A 107 5.79 11.23 5.72
CA ALA A 107 4.75 10.33 6.22
C ALA A 107 3.34 10.91 6.00
N ILE A 108 3.13 12.18 6.32
CA ILE A 108 1.86 12.90 6.11
C ILE A 108 1.47 12.88 4.63
N LEU A 109 2.42 13.18 3.73
CA LEU A 109 2.17 13.18 2.29
C LEU A 109 1.81 11.77 1.77
N MET A 110 2.59 10.74 2.13
CA MET A 110 2.31 9.36 1.70
C MET A 110 0.92 8.88 2.16
N ILE A 111 0.59 9.14 3.42
CA ILE A 111 -0.71 8.74 3.99
C ILE A 111 -1.84 9.50 3.30
N THR A 112 -1.70 10.82 3.14
CA THR A 112 -2.71 11.65 2.47
C THR A 112 -2.97 11.18 1.05
N MET A 113 -1.92 10.92 0.27
CA MET A 113 -2.07 10.44 -1.10
C MET A 113 -2.83 9.12 -1.16
N ILE A 114 -2.47 8.14 -0.33
CA ILE A 114 -3.13 6.82 -0.35
C ILE A 114 -4.60 6.93 0.06
N ILE A 115 -4.88 7.65 1.15
CA ILE A 115 -6.24 7.79 1.68
C ILE A 115 -7.13 8.54 0.70
N THR A 116 -6.66 9.67 0.17
CA THR A 116 -7.46 10.50 -0.75
C THR A 116 -7.69 9.78 -2.08
N ALA A 117 -6.67 9.13 -2.66
CA ALA A 117 -6.84 8.36 -3.88
C ALA A 117 -7.87 7.24 -3.70
N LYS A 118 -7.82 6.50 -2.58
CA LYS A 118 -8.78 5.42 -2.30
C LYS A 118 -10.18 5.94 -2.00
N GLY A 119 -10.30 7.02 -1.23
CA GLY A 119 -11.58 7.66 -0.93
C GLY A 119 -12.28 8.14 -2.20
N ILE A 120 -11.54 8.79 -3.10
CA ILE A 120 -12.09 9.30 -4.36
C ILE A 120 -12.41 8.17 -5.33
N GLN A 121 -11.53 7.18 -5.47
CA GLN A 121 -11.81 5.98 -6.27
C GLN A 121 -13.11 5.31 -5.81
N TRP A 122 -13.29 5.18 -4.50
CA TRP A 122 -14.50 4.58 -3.92
C TRP A 122 -15.74 5.44 -4.13
N TYR A 123 -15.63 6.77 -3.99
CA TYR A 123 -16.73 7.70 -4.28
C TYR A 123 -17.16 7.63 -5.74
N LEU A 124 -16.21 7.71 -6.69
CA LEU A 124 -16.49 7.63 -8.13
C LEU A 124 -17.05 6.26 -8.53
N PHE A 125 -16.58 5.18 -7.91
CA PHE A 125 -17.12 3.84 -8.13
C PHE A 125 -18.61 3.75 -7.80
N ARG A 126 -19.06 4.47 -6.76
CA ARG A 126 -20.47 4.53 -6.33
C ARG A 126 -21.33 5.45 -7.19
N LYS A 127 -20.75 6.43 -7.88
CA LYS A 127 -21.49 7.52 -8.54
C LYS A 127 -22.08 7.15 -9.92
N GLY A 128 -21.91 5.92 -10.41
CA GLY A 128 -22.35 5.52 -11.76
C GLY A 128 -21.34 5.89 -12.84
N ASP A 129 -21.79 6.17 -14.06
CA ASP A 129 -20.90 6.44 -15.19
C ASP A 129 -20.04 7.68 -14.95
N VAL A 130 -18.76 7.56 -15.27
CA VAL A 130 -17.76 8.62 -15.08
C VAL A 130 -17.35 9.00 -16.50
N GLU A 131 -18.08 9.91 -17.12
CA GLU A 131 -17.79 10.41 -18.47
C GLU A 131 -16.38 11.04 -18.51
#